data_AF-A0A8R1TSI9-F1
#
_entry.id   AF-A0A8R1TSI9-F1
#
_cell.length_a   1.000
_cell.length_b   1.000
_cell.length_c   1.000
_cell.angle_alpha   90.00
_cell.angle_beta   90.00
_cell.angle_gamma   90.00
#
_symmetry.space_group_name_H-M   'P 1'
#
loop_
_entity.id
_entity.type
_entity.pdbx_description
1 polymer ?
#
loop_
_entity_poly.entity_id
_entity_poly.type
_entity_poly.pdbx_seq_one_letter_code
_entity_poly.pdbx_strand_id
1 'polypeptide(L)'
;MDELKRIAFTAPFQYEEAVRFTSTLRNFGIYFSVLYVITIFSIKFVMTRFTPFQLTTALNLWNTWLALFSVLGSFFTSIALFSEISNRGFVASYTKIGDFFEGTSGYWSWLFCLSKFAELGDTILIVLRKKPLIFLHWYHHVLTLNYGIISYTHHTPYNTWIIWLNFTVHSFMYSYYFLRSINIRVPAAIARNITTMQLLQFVITLLILAHVGYLMAIGEAVDGTVSTYLFCLGMEISYALLFANFYYQSYVKGGGKKFKEEKMAVKKD
;
A
#
# COMPACT_ATOMS: atom_id res chain seq x y z
N MET A 1 6.40 24.81 -0.66
CA MET A 1 4.94 24.75 -0.44
C MET A 1 4.19 25.19 -1.68
N ASP A 2 4.61 26.27 -2.34
CA ASP A 2 3.93 26.79 -3.55
C ASP A 2 3.96 25.81 -4.72
N GLU A 3 5.08 25.11 -4.92
CA GLU A 3 5.19 24.06 -5.95
C GLU A 3 4.22 22.90 -5.71
N LEU A 4 4.13 22.41 -4.46
CA LEU A 4 3.17 21.37 -4.08
C LEU A 4 1.72 21.81 -4.36
N LYS A 5 1.36 23.03 -3.96
CA LYS A 5 0.02 23.58 -4.21
C LYS A 5 -0.24 23.72 -5.71
N ARG A 6 0.74 24.21 -6.49
CA ARG A 6 0.62 24.34 -7.94
C ARG A 6 0.30 22.98 -8.57
N ILE A 7 1.13 21.96 -8.31
CA ILE A 7 0.93 20.63 -8.89
C ILE A 7 -0.40 20.02 -8.43
N ALA A 8 -0.79 20.24 -7.17
CA ALA A 8 -2.02 19.67 -6.62
C ALA A 8 -3.31 20.29 -7.18
N PHE A 9 -3.26 21.53 -7.67
CA PHE A 9 -4.44 22.28 -8.14
C PHE A 9 -4.41 22.66 -9.63
N THR A 10 -3.29 22.43 -10.33
CA THR A 10 -3.23 22.58 -11.79
C THR A 10 -4.04 21.48 -12.46
N ALA A 11 -4.98 21.88 -13.32
CA ALA A 11 -5.73 20.98 -14.20
C ALA A 11 -5.42 21.34 -15.67
N PRO A 12 -5.09 20.36 -16.54
CA PRO A 12 -4.93 18.94 -16.22
C PRO A 12 -3.66 18.67 -15.41
N PHE A 13 -3.69 17.61 -14.61
CA PHE A 13 -2.53 17.17 -13.83
C PHE A 13 -1.31 16.94 -14.72
N GLN A 14 -0.17 17.53 -14.34
CA GLN A 14 1.07 17.46 -15.09
C GLN A 14 2.00 16.41 -14.48
N TYR A 15 2.08 15.24 -15.11
CA TYR A 15 2.87 14.11 -14.63
C TYR A 15 4.35 14.47 -14.46
N GLU A 16 4.96 15.15 -15.43
CA GLU A 16 6.38 15.55 -15.38
C GLU A 16 6.69 16.52 -14.23
N GLU A 17 5.79 17.47 -13.93
CA GLU A 17 5.99 18.36 -12.77
C GLU A 17 5.92 17.58 -11.46
N ALA A 18 4.99 16.62 -11.35
CA ALA A 18 4.86 15.75 -10.20
C ALA A 18 6.07 14.82 -10.02
N VAL A 19 6.64 14.31 -11.12
CA VAL A 19 7.90 13.54 -11.13
C VAL A 19 9.05 14.40 -10.63
N ARG A 20 9.20 15.61 -11.16
CA ARG A 20 10.24 16.56 -10.74
C ARG A 20 10.12 16.89 -9.25
N PHE A 21 8.94 17.22 -8.77
CA PHE A 21 8.72 17.50 -7.35
C PHE A 21 9.02 16.28 -6.48
N THR A 22 8.52 15.10 -6.85
CA THR A 22 8.76 13.85 -6.12
C THR A 22 10.24 13.51 -6.05
N SER A 23 11.02 13.83 -7.09
CA SER A 23 12.48 13.64 -7.08
C SER A 23 13.18 14.41 -5.96
N THR A 24 12.67 15.60 -5.60
CA THR A 24 13.22 16.41 -4.49
C THR A 24 12.99 15.75 -3.12
N LEU A 25 11.98 14.88 -3.01
CA LEU A 25 11.63 14.17 -1.78
C LEU A 25 12.46 12.91 -1.55
N ARG A 26 13.33 12.49 -2.49
CA ARG A 26 14.05 11.21 -2.39
C ARG A 26 14.93 11.11 -1.15
N ASN A 27 15.84 12.06 -0.95
CA ASN A 27 16.72 12.07 0.22
C ASN A 27 15.92 12.30 1.51
N PHE A 28 14.93 13.19 1.43
CA PHE A 28 14.00 13.44 2.54
C PHE A 28 13.27 12.17 2.98
N GLY A 29 12.78 11.35 2.04
CA GLY A 29 12.08 10.09 2.33
C GLY A 29 12.94 9.09 3.09
N ILE A 30 14.22 8.97 2.73
CA ILE A 30 15.18 8.10 3.43
C ILE A 30 15.40 8.60 4.86
N TYR A 31 15.71 9.89 5.04
CA TYR A 31 15.91 10.46 6.36
C TYR A 31 14.64 10.40 7.23
N PHE A 32 13.48 10.65 6.62
CA PHE A 32 12.19 10.57 7.28
C PHE A 32 11.90 9.14 7.74
N SER A 33 12.26 8.13 6.95
CA SER A 33 12.10 6.72 7.30
C SER A 33 12.97 6.32 8.50
N VAL A 34 14.22 6.76 8.54
CA VAL A 34 15.12 6.53 9.69
C VAL A 34 14.56 7.19 10.94
N LEU A 35 14.17 8.46 10.84
CA LEU A 35 13.55 9.20 11.95
C LEU A 35 12.27 8.53 12.43
N TYR A 36 11.43 8.06 11.50
CA TYR A 36 10.20 7.35 11.80
C TYR A 36 10.46 6.06 12.58
N VAL A 37 11.44 5.24 12.18
CA VAL A 37 11.80 4.01 12.92
C VAL A 37 12.26 4.33 14.34
N ILE A 38 13.15 5.33 14.51
CA ILE A 38 13.59 5.78 15.84
C ILE A 38 12.39 6.26 16.67
N THR A 39 11.48 7.00 16.06
CA THR A 39 10.30 7.58 16.72
C THR A 39 9.34 6.51 17.20
N ILE A 40 8.97 5.54 16.35
CA ILE A 40 8.00 4.49 16.74
C ILE A 40 8.54 3.60 17.86
N PHE A 41 9.84 3.29 17.88
CA PHE A 41 10.45 2.49 18.93
C PHE A 41 10.64 3.31 20.22
N SER A 42 10.96 4.60 20.12
CA SER A 42 10.98 5.53 21.25
C SER A 42 9.60 5.67 21.89
N ILE A 43 8.54 5.89 21.09
CA ILE A 43 7.16 5.95 21.59
C ILE A 43 6.76 4.62 22.21
N LYS A 44 7.05 3.49 21.56
CA LYS A 44 6.76 2.15 22.10
C LYS A 44 7.43 1.95 23.47
N PHE A 45 8.68 2.39 23.63
CA PHE A 45 9.41 2.33 24.90
C PHE A 45 8.78 3.24 25.96
N VAL A 46 8.50 4.50 25.64
CA VAL A 46 7.86 5.45 26.57
C VAL A 46 6.49 4.95 27.01
N MET A 47 5.70 4.43 26.07
CA MET A 47 4.36 3.88 26.33
C MET A 47 4.39 2.73 27.33
N THR A 48 5.51 2.04 27.57
CA THR A 48 5.60 1.03 28.65
C THR A 48 5.18 1.59 30.01
N ARG A 49 5.38 2.90 30.24
CA ARG A 49 5.06 3.63 31.47
C ARG A 49 3.61 4.15 31.54
N PHE A 50 2.88 4.15 30.43
CA PHE A 50 1.53 4.72 30.34
C PHE A 50 0.46 3.63 30.21
N THR A 51 -0.82 3.97 30.33
CA THR A 51 -1.92 3.09 29.91
C THR A 51 -2.17 3.23 28.40
N PRO A 52 -2.74 2.21 27.72
CA PRO A 52 -3.06 2.32 26.30
C PRO A 52 -4.07 3.44 26.06
N PHE A 53 -3.77 4.37 25.16
CA PHE A 53 -4.71 5.40 24.77
C PHE A 53 -5.83 4.79 23.92
N GLN A 54 -7.06 5.26 24.09
CA GLN A 54 -8.18 4.74 23.29
C GLN A 54 -8.17 5.32 21.87
N LEU A 55 -7.90 6.63 21.76
CA LEU A 55 -7.81 7.39 20.51
C LEU A 55 -8.98 7.13 19.55
N THR A 56 -10.17 6.83 20.07
CA THR A 56 -11.30 6.34 19.25
C THR A 56 -11.69 7.31 18.16
N THR A 57 -11.85 8.60 18.48
CA THR A 57 -12.19 9.63 17.49
C THR A 57 -11.10 9.76 16.43
N ALA A 58 -9.84 9.85 16.85
CA ALA A 58 -8.71 9.96 15.93
C ALA A 58 -8.62 8.73 15.01
N LEU A 59 -8.78 7.53 15.56
CA LEU A 59 -8.77 6.27 14.81
C LEU A 59 -9.94 6.18 13.82
N ASN A 60 -11.14 6.60 14.23
CA ASN A 60 -12.32 6.61 13.36
C ASN A 60 -12.12 7.57 12.19
N LEU A 61 -11.69 8.81 12.46
CA LEU A 61 -11.43 9.79 11.41
C LEU A 61 -10.32 9.33 10.47
N TRP A 62 -9.24 8.78 11.02
CA TRP A 62 -8.10 8.28 10.28
C TRP A 62 -8.48 7.12 9.34
N ASN A 63 -9.15 6.09 9.88
CA ASN A 63 -9.61 4.96 9.06
C ASN A 63 -10.65 5.39 8.02
N THR A 64 -11.53 6.34 8.35
CA THR A 64 -12.51 6.88 7.40
C THR A 64 -11.81 7.58 6.24
N TRP A 65 -10.83 8.44 6.56
CA TRP A 65 -10.06 9.16 5.56
C TRP A 65 -9.30 8.18 4.63
N LEU A 66 -8.60 7.18 5.19
CA LEU A 66 -7.89 6.18 4.39
C LEU A 66 -8.82 5.28 3.58
N ALA A 67 -10.00 4.95 4.10
CA ALA A 67 -11.01 4.19 3.37
C ALA A 67 -11.54 4.99 2.17
N LEU A 68 -11.94 6.24 2.37
CA LEU A 68 -12.43 7.12 1.30
C LEU A 68 -11.33 7.37 0.24
N PHE A 69 -10.11 7.65 0.70
CA PHE A 69 -8.95 7.82 -0.18
C PHE A 69 -8.71 6.57 -1.02
N SER A 70 -8.75 5.38 -0.41
CA SER A 70 -8.51 4.13 -1.12
C SER A 70 -9.63 3.79 -2.11
N VAL A 71 -10.90 4.00 -1.73
CA VAL A 71 -12.06 3.70 -2.57
C VAL A 71 -12.09 4.60 -3.79
N LEU A 72 -11.88 5.91 -3.61
CA LEU A 72 -11.82 6.85 -4.72
C LEU A 72 -10.60 6.58 -5.61
N GLY A 73 -9.43 6.36 -5.01
CA GLY A 73 -8.22 5.99 -5.75
C GLY A 73 -8.41 4.72 -6.58
N SER A 74 -9.04 3.68 -6.00
CA SER A 74 -9.38 2.44 -6.71
C SER A 74 -10.34 2.69 -7.86
N PHE A 75 -11.39 3.50 -7.66
CA PHE A 75 -12.35 3.83 -8.71
C PHE A 75 -11.70 4.54 -9.91
N PHE A 76 -10.95 5.61 -9.68
CA PHE A 76 -10.32 6.38 -10.76
C PHE A 76 -9.20 5.61 -11.46
N THR A 77 -8.37 4.89 -10.71
CA THR A 77 -7.31 4.05 -11.30
C THR A 77 -7.86 2.83 -12.03
N SER A 78 -9.02 2.29 -11.62
CA SER A 78 -9.69 1.20 -12.35
C SER A 78 -10.11 1.65 -13.76
N ILE A 79 -10.76 2.81 -13.87
CA ILE A 79 -11.19 3.36 -15.16
C ILE A 79 -9.97 3.52 -16.09
N ALA A 80 -8.90 4.12 -15.57
CA ALA A 80 -7.68 4.32 -16.35
C ALA A 80 -6.98 3.02 -16.73
N LEU A 81 -6.84 2.06 -15.80
CA LEU A 81 -6.19 0.77 -16.09
C LEU A 81 -6.98 -0.03 -17.13
N PHE A 82 -8.31 -0.09 -17.03
CA PHE A 82 -9.11 -0.78 -18.03
C PHE A 82 -9.09 -0.09 -19.39
N SER A 83 -9.06 1.24 -19.42
CA SER A 83 -8.84 2.01 -20.66
C SER A 83 -7.48 1.69 -21.28
N GLU A 84 -6.41 1.68 -20.48
CA GLU A 84 -5.05 1.34 -20.92
C GLU A 84 -4.98 -0.07 -21.51
N ILE A 85 -5.57 -1.06 -20.82
CA ILE A 85 -5.66 -2.44 -21.30
C ILE A 85 -6.47 -2.54 -22.61
N SER A 86 -7.58 -1.81 -22.71
CA SER A 86 -8.43 -1.83 -23.91
C SER A 86 -7.74 -1.19 -25.12
N ASN A 87 -6.95 -0.14 -24.91
CA ASN A 87 -6.35 0.63 -25.99
C ASN A 87 -4.96 0.10 -26.42
N ARG A 88 -4.17 -0.39 -25.47
CA ARG A 88 -2.77 -0.81 -25.72
C ARG A 88 -2.52 -2.29 -25.47
N GLY A 89 -3.47 -2.99 -24.86
CA GLY A 89 -3.37 -4.41 -24.53
C GLY A 89 -2.85 -4.67 -23.13
N PHE A 90 -3.08 -5.89 -22.65
CA PHE A 90 -2.75 -6.31 -21.28
C PHE A 90 -1.25 -6.20 -20.98
N VAL A 91 -0.38 -6.68 -21.88
CA VAL A 91 1.08 -6.66 -21.65
C VAL A 91 1.61 -5.23 -21.62
N ALA A 92 1.16 -4.37 -22.55
CA ALA A 92 1.57 -2.97 -22.61
C ALA A 92 1.25 -2.21 -21.30
N SER A 93 0.15 -2.55 -20.63
CA SER A 93 -0.28 -1.88 -19.39
C SER A 93 0.75 -1.94 -18.24
N TYR A 94 1.70 -2.89 -18.25
CA TYR A 94 2.78 -3.01 -17.26
C TYR A 94 4.19 -3.01 -17.86
N THR A 95 4.34 -2.87 -19.18
CA THR A 95 5.66 -2.77 -19.84
C THR A 95 5.91 -1.40 -20.48
N LYS A 96 4.86 -0.60 -20.70
CA LYS A 96 4.94 0.70 -21.36
C LYS A 96 4.32 1.80 -20.52
N ILE A 97 5.00 2.94 -20.44
CA ILE A 97 4.41 4.11 -19.78
C ILE A 97 3.23 4.61 -20.63
N GLY A 98 2.08 4.82 -19.97
CA GLY A 98 0.82 5.11 -20.64
C GLY A 98 -0.03 6.13 -19.90
N ASP A 99 -1.27 6.26 -20.34
CA ASP A 99 -2.18 7.33 -19.95
C ASP A 99 -2.63 7.18 -18.49
N PHE A 100 -2.40 6.02 -17.87
CA PHE A 100 -2.65 5.76 -16.46
C PHE A 100 -2.01 6.79 -15.52
N PHE A 101 -0.83 7.29 -15.86
CA PHE A 101 -0.09 8.27 -15.06
C PHE A 101 -0.40 9.72 -15.43
N GLU A 102 -1.29 9.93 -16.40
CA GLU A 102 -1.76 11.25 -16.82
C GLU A 102 -3.19 11.53 -16.31
N GLY A 103 -3.60 12.80 -16.39
CA GLY A 103 -4.95 13.23 -16.02
C GLY A 103 -5.35 12.85 -14.59
N THR A 104 -6.60 12.43 -14.41
CA THR A 104 -7.15 12.12 -13.07
C THR A 104 -6.46 10.93 -12.42
N SER A 105 -6.18 9.85 -13.15
CA SER A 105 -5.48 8.69 -12.59
C SER A 105 -4.03 9.02 -12.23
N GLY A 106 -3.37 9.84 -13.05
CA GLY A 106 -2.06 10.40 -12.73
C GLY A 106 -2.04 11.16 -11.41
N TYR A 107 -3.02 12.04 -11.21
CA TYR A 107 -3.18 12.78 -9.96
C TYR A 107 -3.33 11.85 -8.75
N TRP A 108 -4.20 10.84 -8.85
CA TRP A 108 -4.38 9.85 -7.78
C TRP A 108 -3.14 8.97 -7.56
N SER A 109 -2.39 8.67 -8.61
CA SER A 109 -1.12 7.94 -8.53
C SER A 109 -0.02 8.76 -7.83
N TRP A 110 0.00 10.07 -8.06
CA TRP A 110 0.90 10.97 -7.34
C TRP A 110 0.49 11.12 -5.87
N LEU A 111 -0.81 11.31 -5.60
CA LEU A 111 -1.32 11.33 -4.24
C LEU A 111 -1.05 10.01 -3.52
N PHE A 112 -1.13 8.87 -4.20
CA PHE A 112 -0.71 7.57 -3.66
C PHE A 112 0.76 7.55 -3.24
N CYS A 113 1.64 8.11 -4.07
CA CYS A 113 3.06 8.22 -3.73
C CYS A 113 3.27 9.08 -2.47
N LEU A 114 2.57 10.22 -2.37
CA LEU A 114 2.66 11.11 -1.21
C LEU A 114 1.96 10.54 0.03
N SER A 115 0.88 9.77 -0.15
CA SER A 115 0.12 9.19 0.96
C SER A 115 0.98 8.25 1.81
N LYS A 116 2.06 7.68 1.24
CA LYS A 116 2.99 6.82 1.99
C LYS A 116 3.66 7.53 3.17
N PHE A 117 3.84 8.85 3.10
CA PHE A 117 4.28 9.62 4.27
C PHE A 117 3.20 9.68 5.34
N ALA A 118 1.96 9.93 4.94
CA ALA A 118 0.83 10.01 5.85
C ALA A 118 0.50 8.65 6.48
N GLU A 119 0.56 7.56 5.71
CA GLU A 119 0.32 6.18 6.16
C GLU A 119 1.27 5.74 7.28
N LEU A 120 2.45 6.37 7.45
CA LEU A 120 3.30 6.15 8.62
C LEU A 120 2.59 6.47 9.95
N GLY A 121 1.58 7.34 9.91
CA GLY A 121 0.68 7.63 11.02
C GLY A 121 -0.09 6.42 11.55
N ASP A 122 -0.39 5.41 10.71
CA ASP A 122 -1.04 4.16 11.15
C ASP A 122 -0.24 3.51 12.28
N THR A 123 1.09 3.47 12.12
CA THR A 123 1.98 2.86 13.10
C THR A 123 2.05 3.67 14.39
N ILE A 124 2.00 5.01 14.29
CA ILE A 124 1.93 5.89 15.47
C ILE A 124 0.67 5.58 16.29
N LEU A 125 -0.48 5.44 15.63
CA LEU A 125 -1.73 5.04 16.29
C LEU A 125 -1.63 3.65 16.93
N ILE A 126 -0.97 2.69 16.28
CA ILE A 126 -0.75 1.34 16.84
C ILE A 126 0.09 1.41 18.13
N VAL A 127 1.20 2.13 18.15
CA VAL A 127 2.09 2.19 19.32
C VAL A 127 1.47 2.96 20.49
N LEU A 128 0.76 4.07 20.24
CA LEU A 128 0.06 4.84 21.27
C LEU A 128 -1.10 4.06 21.92
N ARG A 129 -1.69 3.12 21.19
CA ARG A 129 -2.73 2.21 21.70
C ARG A 129 -2.17 0.93 22.32
N LYS A 130 -0.84 0.80 22.41
CA LYS A 130 -0.10 -0.42 22.82
C LYS A 130 -0.54 -1.68 22.07
N LYS A 131 -0.87 -1.56 20.78
CA LYS A 131 -1.14 -2.72 19.93
C LYS A 131 0.21 -3.33 19.50
N PRO A 132 0.27 -4.65 19.26
CA PRO A 132 1.51 -5.31 18.90
C PRO A 132 2.04 -4.74 17.58
N LEU A 133 3.20 -4.08 17.66
CA LEU A 133 3.93 -3.60 16.49
C LEU A 133 4.71 -4.76 15.87
N ILE A 134 4.13 -5.39 14.84
CA ILE A 134 4.74 -6.50 14.11
C ILE A 134 5.78 -6.00 13.11
N PHE A 135 6.84 -6.80 12.89
CA PHE A 135 7.92 -6.49 11.95
C PHE A 135 7.40 -6.15 10.55
N LEU A 136 6.53 -7.01 10.02
CA LEU A 136 5.90 -6.86 8.71
C LEU A 136 5.34 -5.45 8.48
N HIS A 137 4.65 -4.88 9.48
CA HIS A 137 3.94 -3.62 9.34
C HIS A 137 4.89 -2.45 9.09
N TRP A 138 5.82 -2.19 10.02
CA TRP A 138 6.71 -1.04 9.88
C TRP A 138 7.77 -1.25 8.80
N TYR A 139 8.20 -2.49 8.57
CA TYR A 139 9.09 -2.85 7.46
C TYR A 139 8.44 -2.53 6.10
N HIS A 140 7.18 -2.96 5.92
CA HIS A 140 6.41 -2.67 4.71
C HIS A 140 6.27 -1.17 4.48
N HIS A 141 5.84 -0.42 5.50
CA HIS A 141 5.65 1.03 5.38
C HIS A 141 6.94 1.79 5.01
N VAL A 142 8.07 1.48 5.64
CA VAL A 142 9.36 2.12 5.32
C VAL A 142 9.77 1.81 3.89
N LEU A 143 9.72 0.53 3.51
CA LEU A 143 10.25 0.12 2.21
C LEU A 143 9.34 0.59 1.06
N THR A 144 8.00 0.55 1.25
CA THR A 144 7.01 1.06 0.30
C THR A 144 7.12 2.57 0.11
N LEU A 145 7.37 3.35 1.17
CA LEU A 145 7.60 4.79 1.05
C LEU A 145 8.81 5.11 0.16
N ASN A 146 9.96 4.50 0.45
CA ASN A 146 11.18 4.78 -0.30
C ASN A 146 11.09 4.26 -1.74
N TYR A 147 10.54 3.06 -1.93
CA TYR A 147 10.27 2.52 -3.25
C TYR A 147 9.30 3.40 -4.04
N GLY A 148 8.21 3.87 -3.42
CA GLY A 148 7.22 4.75 -4.05
C GLY A 148 7.87 6.01 -4.62
N ILE A 149 8.66 6.72 -3.82
CA ILE A 149 9.35 7.94 -4.26
C ILE A 149 10.34 7.64 -5.40
N ILE A 150 11.16 6.59 -5.26
CA ILE A 150 12.18 6.26 -6.27
C ILE A 150 11.53 5.81 -7.58
N SER A 151 10.60 4.88 -7.52
CA SER A 151 9.97 4.29 -8.71
C SER A 151 9.10 5.27 -9.48
N TYR A 152 8.43 6.20 -8.77
CA TYR A 152 7.67 7.28 -9.40
C TYR A 152 8.58 8.18 -10.25
N THR A 153 9.84 8.39 -9.84
CA THR A 153 10.81 9.22 -10.59
C THR A 153 11.46 8.51 -11.78
N HIS A 154 11.27 7.19 -11.91
CA HIS A 154 11.90 6.38 -12.96
C HIS A 154 10.91 5.90 -14.02
N HIS A 155 9.72 6.51 -14.13
CA HIS A 155 8.70 6.19 -15.13
C HIS A 155 8.40 4.69 -15.21
N THR A 156 8.09 4.09 -14.06
CA THR A 156 8.01 2.63 -13.90
C THR A 156 6.63 2.10 -14.31
N PRO A 157 6.46 1.37 -15.43
CA PRO A 157 5.14 1.04 -15.97
C PRO A 157 4.34 0.06 -15.11
N TYR A 158 4.95 -1.01 -14.61
CA TYR A 158 4.27 -2.01 -13.78
C TYR A 158 3.74 -1.44 -12.45
N ASN A 159 4.08 -0.19 -12.09
CA ASN A 159 3.43 0.50 -10.99
C ASN A 159 1.94 0.77 -11.24
N THR A 160 1.45 0.78 -12.48
CA THR A 160 0.00 0.86 -12.77
C THR A 160 -0.77 -0.21 -12.00
N TRP A 161 -0.29 -1.45 -12.05
CA TRP A 161 -0.86 -2.60 -11.36
C TRP A 161 -0.62 -2.56 -9.85
N ILE A 162 0.58 -2.18 -9.41
CA ILE A 162 0.91 -2.10 -7.98
C ILE A 162 0.01 -1.06 -7.29
N ILE A 163 -0.14 0.13 -7.88
CA ILE A 163 -1.00 1.20 -7.37
C ILE A 163 -2.46 0.76 -7.37
N TRP A 164 -2.96 0.24 -8.50
CA TRP A 164 -4.36 -0.19 -8.63
C TRP A 164 -4.73 -1.32 -7.66
N LEU A 165 -3.90 -2.37 -7.56
CA LEU A 165 -4.11 -3.48 -6.63
C LEU A 165 -4.08 -2.96 -5.18
N ASN A 166 -3.11 -2.11 -4.85
CA ASN A 166 -2.96 -1.56 -3.50
C ASN A 166 -4.20 -0.74 -3.11
N PHE A 167 -4.63 0.20 -3.95
CA PHE A 167 -5.85 0.98 -3.70
C PHE A 167 -7.07 0.07 -3.51
N THR A 168 -7.21 -0.95 -4.36
CA THR A 168 -8.35 -1.87 -4.32
C THR A 168 -8.36 -2.69 -3.04
N VAL A 169 -7.25 -3.33 -2.67
CA VAL A 169 -7.17 -4.13 -1.43
C VAL A 169 -7.29 -3.25 -0.19
N HIS A 170 -6.67 -2.06 -0.19
CA HIS A 170 -6.78 -1.14 0.93
C HIS A 170 -8.15 -0.52 1.11
N SER A 171 -8.95 -0.41 0.04
CA SER A 171 -10.36 -0.05 0.15
C SER A 171 -11.12 -1.01 1.06
N PHE A 172 -10.93 -2.32 0.87
CA PHE A 172 -11.53 -3.33 1.74
C PHE A 172 -10.92 -3.34 3.14
N MET A 173 -9.59 -3.23 3.24
CA MET A 173 -8.89 -3.25 4.53
C MET A 173 -9.28 -2.07 5.44
N TYR A 174 -9.19 -0.84 4.94
CA TYR A 174 -9.51 0.34 5.74
C TYR A 174 -11.00 0.48 6.02
N SER A 175 -11.88 0.04 5.11
CA SER A 175 -13.31 -0.06 5.40
C SER A 175 -13.58 -1.04 6.54
N TYR A 176 -12.89 -2.19 6.56
CA TYR A 176 -12.96 -3.12 7.69
C TYR A 176 -12.45 -2.50 8.99
N TYR A 177 -11.31 -1.79 8.97
CA TYR A 177 -10.79 -1.13 10.17
C TYR A 177 -11.68 -0.01 10.68
N PHE A 178 -12.30 0.76 9.79
CA PHE A 178 -13.30 1.77 10.14
C PHE A 178 -14.51 1.13 10.85
N LEU A 179 -15.13 0.10 10.26
CA LEU A 179 -16.25 -0.61 10.88
C LEU A 179 -15.87 -1.16 12.26
N ARG A 180 -14.66 -1.69 12.40
CA ARG A 180 -14.14 -2.19 13.68
C ARG A 180 -13.86 -1.09 14.69
N SER A 181 -13.46 0.11 14.26
CA SER A 181 -13.15 1.21 15.16
C SER A 181 -14.42 1.88 15.74
N ILE A 182 -15.55 1.81 15.02
CA ILE A 182 -16.88 2.17 15.54
C ILE A 182 -17.59 1.02 16.28
N ASN A 183 -16.84 -0.02 16.67
CA ASN A 183 -17.31 -1.19 17.45
C ASN A 183 -18.36 -2.08 16.76
N ILE A 184 -18.48 -2.01 15.42
CA ILE A 184 -19.31 -2.98 14.69
C ILE A 184 -18.63 -4.36 14.71
N ARG A 185 -19.43 -5.39 15.03
CA ARG A 185 -18.97 -6.78 15.02
C ARG A 185 -18.93 -7.27 13.57
N VAL A 186 -17.72 -7.43 13.05
CA VAL A 186 -17.49 -7.98 11.71
C VAL A 186 -17.04 -9.45 11.83
N PRO A 187 -17.60 -10.40 11.05
CA PRO A 187 -17.21 -11.81 11.07
C PRO A 187 -15.71 -12.03 10.85
N ALA A 188 -15.10 -13.03 11.50
CA ALA A 188 -13.68 -13.34 11.30
C ALA A 188 -13.38 -13.80 9.87
N ALA A 189 -14.37 -14.34 9.15
CA ALA A 189 -14.24 -14.73 7.75
C ALA A 189 -13.83 -13.54 6.85
N ILE A 190 -14.36 -12.34 7.12
CA ILE A 190 -14.03 -11.13 6.35
C ILE A 190 -12.56 -10.74 6.57
N ALA A 191 -12.09 -10.76 7.82
CA ALA A 191 -10.69 -10.48 8.13
C ALA A 191 -9.74 -11.45 7.41
N ARG A 192 -10.08 -12.75 7.38
CA ARG A 192 -9.34 -13.76 6.63
C ARG A 192 -9.34 -13.49 5.12
N ASN A 193 -10.48 -13.12 4.56
CA ASN A 193 -10.59 -12.80 3.13
C ASN A 193 -9.75 -11.57 2.78
N ILE A 194 -9.73 -10.53 3.62
CA ILE A 194 -8.88 -9.35 3.43
C ILE A 194 -7.40 -9.74 3.42
N THR A 195 -6.93 -10.55 4.39
CA THR A 195 -5.54 -11.04 4.37
C THR A 195 -5.25 -11.90 3.13
N THR A 196 -6.25 -12.65 2.66
CA THR A 196 -6.13 -13.43 1.40
C THR A 196 -5.96 -12.51 0.21
N MET A 197 -6.74 -11.42 0.12
CA MET A 197 -6.63 -10.42 -0.95
C MET A 197 -5.27 -9.71 -0.93
N GLN A 198 -4.76 -9.36 0.26
CA GLN A 198 -3.42 -8.79 0.41
C GLN A 198 -2.33 -9.72 -0.12
N LEU A 199 -2.41 -11.01 0.23
CA LEU A 199 -1.46 -12.01 -0.28
C LEU A 199 -1.58 -12.20 -1.79
N LEU A 200 -2.81 -12.27 -2.32
CA LEU A 200 -3.05 -12.39 -3.76
C LEU A 200 -2.53 -11.20 -4.55
N GLN A 201 -2.66 -9.97 -4.02
CA GLN A 201 -2.05 -8.78 -4.63
C GLN A 201 -0.55 -8.99 -4.86
N PHE A 202 0.20 -9.43 -3.84
CA PHE A 202 1.65 -9.64 -3.99
C PHE A 202 1.97 -10.79 -4.97
N VAL A 203 1.17 -11.86 -4.98
CA VAL A 203 1.34 -12.95 -5.96
C VAL A 203 1.11 -12.44 -7.39
N ILE A 204 0.07 -11.65 -7.63
CA ILE A 204 -0.21 -11.07 -8.95
C ILE A 204 0.94 -10.15 -9.38
N THR A 205 1.41 -9.26 -8.50
CA THR A 205 2.57 -8.40 -8.77
C THR A 205 3.81 -9.22 -9.11
N LEU A 206 4.10 -10.30 -8.38
CA LEU A 206 5.24 -11.17 -8.66
C LEU A 206 5.13 -11.89 -10.01
N LEU A 207 3.92 -12.29 -10.43
CA LEU A 207 3.71 -12.86 -11.76
C LEU A 207 3.95 -11.84 -12.87
N ILE A 208 3.47 -10.60 -12.68
CA ILE A 208 3.74 -9.49 -13.60
C ILE A 208 5.25 -9.21 -13.66
N LEU A 209 5.92 -9.11 -12.53
CA LEU A 209 7.37 -8.87 -12.46
C LEU A 209 8.18 -10.03 -13.07
N ALA A 210 7.74 -11.28 -12.89
CA ALA A 210 8.38 -12.42 -13.55
C ALA A 210 8.29 -12.33 -15.07
N HIS A 211 7.13 -11.90 -15.60
CA HIS A 211 6.96 -11.69 -17.03
C HIS A 211 7.80 -10.49 -17.54
N VAL A 212 7.82 -9.38 -16.80
CA VAL A 212 8.69 -8.23 -17.08
C VAL A 212 10.16 -8.66 -17.13
N GLY A 213 10.62 -9.43 -16.15
CA GLY A 213 11.98 -9.97 -16.10
C GLY A 213 12.31 -10.89 -17.28
N TYR A 214 11.36 -11.74 -17.69
CA TYR A 214 11.49 -12.56 -18.88
C TYR A 214 11.65 -11.71 -20.15
N LEU A 215 10.79 -10.71 -20.35
CA LEU A 215 10.87 -9.79 -21.49
C LEU A 215 12.19 -9.03 -21.53
N MET A 216 12.64 -8.50 -20.38
CA MET A 216 13.95 -7.85 -20.27
C MET A 216 15.11 -8.81 -20.61
N ALA A 217 15.00 -10.09 -20.23
CA ALA A 217 16.04 -11.09 -20.49
C ALA A 217 16.16 -11.49 -21.96
N ILE A 218 15.05 -11.47 -22.72
CA ILE A 218 15.04 -11.74 -24.17
C ILE A 218 15.32 -10.48 -25.01
N GLY A 219 15.55 -9.33 -24.38
CA GLY A 219 15.86 -8.07 -25.06
C GLY A 219 14.65 -7.31 -25.58
N GLU A 220 13.44 -7.67 -25.15
CA GLU A 220 12.23 -6.91 -25.48
C GLU A 220 12.23 -5.56 -24.77
N ALA A 221 11.69 -4.54 -25.46
CA ALA A 221 11.69 -3.19 -24.94
C ALA A 221 10.67 -3.06 -23.79
N VAL A 222 11.15 -2.92 -22.55
CA VAL A 222 10.35 -2.59 -21.37
C VAL A 222 10.80 -1.24 -20.83
N ASP A 223 9.86 -0.33 -20.60
CA ASP A 223 10.20 1.00 -20.07
C ASP A 223 10.53 0.90 -18.57
N GLY A 224 11.41 1.80 -18.10
CA GLY A 224 11.89 1.82 -16.73
C GLY A 224 13.35 1.36 -16.59
N THR A 225 13.79 1.15 -15.35
CA THR A 225 15.19 0.85 -15.06
C THR A 225 15.36 -0.49 -14.36
N VAL A 226 16.43 -1.22 -14.72
CA VAL A 226 16.77 -2.52 -14.12
C VAL A 226 16.95 -2.41 -12.60
N SER A 227 17.54 -1.31 -12.12
CA SER A 227 17.71 -1.08 -10.67
C SER A 227 16.38 -0.97 -9.92
N THR A 228 15.40 -0.27 -10.49
CA THR A 228 14.05 -0.16 -9.90
C THR A 228 13.30 -1.47 -9.97
N TYR A 229 13.46 -2.20 -11.07
CA TYR A 229 12.92 -3.55 -11.23
C TYR A 229 13.46 -4.51 -10.17
N LEU A 230 14.77 -4.59 -9.98
CA LEU A 230 15.38 -5.46 -8.97
C LEU A 230 14.98 -5.05 -7.55
N PHE A 231 14.87 -3.75 -7.27
CA PHE A 231 14.39 -3.27 -5.99
C PHE A 231 12.91 -3.66 -5.76
N CYS A 232 12.04 -3.45 -6.75
CA CYS A 232 10.63 -3.87 -6.69
C CYS A 232 10.53 -5.38 -6.46
N LEU A 233 11.24 -6.19 -7.25
CA LEU A 233 11.23 -7.64 -7.16
C LEU A 233 11.63 -8.13 -5.76
N GLY A 234 12.74 -7.62 -5.22
CA GLY A 234 13.19 -7.97 -3.86
C GLY A 234 12.17 -7.58 -2.78
N MET A 235 11.59 -6.39 -2.91
CA MET A 235 10.54 -5.90 -2.01
C MET A 235 9.29 -6.79 -2.05
N GLU A 236 8.76 -7.08 -3.23
CA GLU A 236 7.54 -7.87 -3.43
C GLU A 236 7.72 -9.32 -2.98
N ILE A 237 8.88 -9.94 -3.23
CA ILE A 237 9.21 -11.28 -2.69
C ILE A 237 9.20 -11.25 -1.16
N SER A 238 9.82 -10.23 -0.55
CA SER A 238 9.85 -10.11 0.91
C SER A 238 8.44 -9.95 1.50
N TYR A 239 7.56 -9.17 0.86
CA TYR A 239 6.19 -8.98 1.29
C TYR A 239 5.37 -10.24 1.16
N ALA A 240 5.44 -10.92 0.02
CA ALA A 240 4.73 -12.18 -0.20
C ALA A 240 5.10 -13.22 0.88
N LEU A 241 6.39 -13.37 1.21
CA LEU A 241 6.84 -14.29 2.26
C LEU A 241 6.36 -13.90 3.66
N LEU A 242 6.47 -12.61 4.01
CA LEU A 242 6.03 -12.10 5.31
C LEU A 242 4.51 -12.22 5.48
N PHE A 243 3.72 -11.88 4.46
CA PHE A 243 2.27 -12.02 4.48
C PHE A 243 1.81 -13.48 4.46
N ALA A 244 2.49 -14.35 3.71
CA ALA A 244 2.24 -15.79 3.75
C ALA A 244 2.50 -16.36 5.15
N ASN A 245 3.60 -15.95 5.79
CA ASN A 245 3.91 -16.33 7.17
C ASN A 245 2.84 -15.81 8.15
N PHE A 246 2.44 -14.55 8.04
CA PHE A 246 1.37 -13.97 8.85
C PHE A 246 0.04 -14.72 8.66
N TYR A 247 -0.32 -15.05 7.42
CA TYR A 247 -1.52 -15.83 7.10
C TYR A 247 -1.46 -17.23 7.72
N TYR A 248 -0.34 -17.93 7.55
CA TYR A 248 -0.14 -19.26 8.12
C TYR A 248 -0.27 -19.26 9.64
N GLN A 249 0.37 -18.30 10.33
CA GLN A 249 0.26 -18.18 11.78
C GLN A 249 -1.17 -17.84 12.23
N SER A 250 -1.83 -16.93 11.53
CA SER A 250 -3.15 -16.41 11.92
C SER A 250 -4.30 -17.37 11.62
N TYR A 251 -4.20 -18.17 10.56
CA TYR A 251 -5.35 -18.94 10.07
C TYR A 251 -5.11 -20.44 9.90
N VAL A 252 -3.85 -20.91 9.87
CA VAL A 252 -3.51 -22.32 9.62
C VAL A 252 -2.90 -23.01 10.85
N LYS A 253 -1.72 -22.59 11.32
CA LYS A 253 -0.94 -23.26 12.39
C LYS A 253 -1.69 -23.40 13.71
N GLY A 254 -2.63 -22.49 13.98
CA GLY A 254 -3.36 -22.50 15.24
C GLY A 254 -4.71 -21.82 15.23
N GLY A 255 -5.21 -21.33 14.08
CA GLY A 255 -6.46 -20.58 13.91
C GLY A 255 -6.68 -19.50 14.98
N GLY A 256 -6.48 -18.23 14.66
CA GLY A 256 -6.59 -17.13 15.62
C GLY A 256 -7.82 -17.26 16.51
N LYS A 257 -7.68 -16.98 17.82
CA LYS A 257 -8.65 -17.30 18.88
C LYS A 257 -10.12 -17.09 18.45
N LYS A 258 -10.42 -15.93 17.85
CA LYS A 258 -11.75 -15.55 17.33
C LYS A 258 -12.26 -16.49 16.22
N PHE A 259 -11.41 -16.87 15.27
CA PHE A 259 -11.77 -17.78 14.18
C PHE A 259 -12.09 -19.19 14.70
N LYS A 260 -11.40 -19.64 15.75
CA LYS A 260 -11.74 -20.87 16.47
C LYS A 260 -13.07 -20.76 17.20
N GLU A 261 -13.26 -19.70 17.97
CA GLU A 261 -14.51 -19.46 18.72
C GLU A 261 -15.73 -19.43 17.80
N GLU A 262 -15.64 -18.71 16.66
CA GLU A 262 -16.72 -18.67 15.66
C GLU A 262 -16.93 -20.04 14.98
N LYS A 263 -15.86 -20.74 14.59
CA LYS A 263 -15.99 -22.10 14.02
C LYS A 263 -16.57 -23.11 15.00
N MET A 264 -16.29 -22.97 16.30
CA MET A 264 -16.83 -23.85 17.34
C MET A 264 -18.29 -23.53 17.64
N ALA A 265 -18.70 -22.26 17.57
CA ALA A 265 -20.11 -21.86 17.72
C ALA A 265 -20.97 -22.46 16.59
N VAL A 266 -20.53 -22.35 15.33
CA VAL A 266 -21.24 -22.90 14.16
C VAL A 266 -21.35 -24.44 14.18
N LYS A 267 -20.47 -25.14 14.91
CA LYS A 267 -20.55 -26.61 15.06
C LYS A 267 -21.52 -27.07 16.16
N LYS A 268 -21.95 -26.15 17.03
CA LYS A 268 -22.86 -26.46 18.15
C LYS A 268 -24.33 -26.25 17.80
N ASP A 269 -24.61 -25.46 16.77
CA ASP A 269 -25.93 -25.27 16.17
C ASP A 269 -26.18 -26.34 15.08
#